data_AF-A0A0T5P8F4-F1
#
_entry.id   AF-A0A0T5P8F4-F1
#
_cell.length_a   1.000
_cell.length_b   1.000
_cell.length_c   1.000
_cell.angle_alpha   90.00
_cell.angle_beta   90.00
_cell.angle_gamma   90.00
#
_symmetry.space_group_name_H-M   'P 1'
#
loop_
_entity.id
_entity.type
_entity.pdbx_description
1 polymer ?
#
loop_
_entity_poly.entity_id
_entity_poly.type
_entity_poly.pdbx_seq_one_letter_code
_entity_poly.pdbx_strand_id
1 'polypeptide(L)'
;MADKPNAMGGLARVAVVAFVIVTAVMLLPGYIERWSAEPPEDAEYYVRGAVDRKARVFHDDGSFGRMPSDVTFGRVTSFSCEGSAAAQREYGWRGAREVMFDCPATFEDGEGNGYAWVFRLIPEDDPIREPSPEGYRTMHIPAADARVLLVERGLFP
;
A
#
# COMPACT_ATOMS: atom_id res chain seq x y z
N MET A 1 -64.46 -13.55 -19.38
CA MET A 1 -63.22 -14.23 -19.80
C MET A 1 -62.79 -13.58 -21.11
N ALA A 2 -61.60 -13.03 -21.30
CA ALA A 2 -60.34 -13.19 -20.61
C ALA A 2 -59.59 -11.84 -20.59
N ASP A 3 -58.99 -11.50 -19.45
CA ASP A 3 -57.96 -10.48 -19.36
C ASP A 3 -56.85 -10.83 -20.35
N LYS A 4 -56.54 -9.93 -21.28
CA LYS A 4 -55.33 -10.05 -22.08
C LYS A 4 -54.16 -9.88 -21.10
N PRO A 5 -53.31 -10.88 -20.89
CA PRO A 5 -52.16 -10.71 -20.01
C PRO A 5 -51.29 -9.61 -20.63
N ASN A 6 -50.85 -8.69 -19.77
CA ASN A 6 -49.97 -7.55 -20.06
C ASN A 6 -48.65 -8.00 -20.71
N ALA A 7 -48.69 -8.45 -21.96
CA ALA A 7 -47.55 -9.00 -22.68
C ALA A 7 -46.44 -7.96 -22.84
N MET A 8 -46.81 -6.68 -23.01
CA MET A 8 -45.86 -5.56 -22.98
C MET A 8 -45.21 -5.35 -21.60
N GLY A 9 -45.97 -5.54 -20.51
CA GLY A 9 -45.45 -5.42 -19.15
C GLY A 9 -44.48 -6.55 -18.78
N GLY A 10 -44.70 -7.75 -19.30
CA GLY A 10 -43.79 -8.88 -19.17
C GLY A 10 -42.49 -8.68 -19.97
N LEU A 11 -42.59 -8.29 -21.24
CA LEU A 11 -41.43 -8.02 -22.10
C LEU A 11 -40.57 -6.86 -21.59
N ALA A 12 -41.19 -5.76 -21.16
CA ALA A 12 -40.47 -4.63 -20.58
C ALA A 12 -39.73 -5.01 -19.29
N ARG A 13 -40.34 -5.83 -18.41
CA ARG A 13 -39.69 -6.35 -17.21
C ARG A 13 -38.48 -7.23 -17.55
N VAL A 14 -38.63 -8.13 -18.53
CA VAL A 14 -37.52 -8.99 -18.98
C VAL A 14 -36.38 -8.14 -19.56
N ALA A 15 -36.70 -7.11 -20.36
CA ALA A 15 -35.70 -6.20 -20.91
C ALA A 15 -34.95 -5.40 -19.84
N VAL A 16 -35.66 -4.88 -18.83
CA VAL A 16 -35.05 -4.15 -17.71
C VAL A 16 -34.17 -5.07 -16.86
N VAL A 17 -34.64 -6.28 -16.54
CA VAL A 17 -33.84 -7.26 -15.79
C VAL A 17 -32.60 -7.67 -16.58
N ALA A 18 -32.73 -7.92 -17.88
CA ALA A 18 -31.60 -8.23 -18.75
C ALA A 18 -30.59 -7.07 -18.79
N PHE A 19 -31.05 -5.82 -18.90
CA PHE A 19 -30.19 -4.64 -18.85
C PHE A 19 -29.43 -4.54 -17.53
N VAL A 20 -30.11 -4.67 -16.39
CA VAL A 20 -29.47 -4.64 -15.07
C VAL A 20 -28.44 -5.75 -14.90
N ILE A 21 -28.74 -6.97 -15.35
CA ILE A 21 -27.78 -8.09 -15.29
C ILE A 21 -26.59 -7.82 -16.19
N VAL A 22 -26.79 -7.36 -17.43
CA VAL A 22 -25.70 -7.04 -18.36
C VAL A 22 -24.84 -5.89 -17.81
N THR A 23 -25.45 -4.83 -17.28
CA THR A 23 -24.72 -3.74 -16.64
C THR A 23 -23.97 -4.23 -15.40
N ALA A 24 -24.58 -5.06 -14.56
CA ALA A 24 -23.91 -5.64 -13.40
C ALA A 24 -22.71 -6.51 -13.83
N VAL A 25 -22.86 -7.34 -14.85
CA VAL A 25 -21.79 -8.18 -15.41
C VAL A 25 -20.71 -7.35 -16.08
N MET A 26 -21.05 -6.23 -16.75
CA MET A 26 -20.06 -5.31 -17.32
C MET A 26 -19.30 -4.52 -16.25
N LEU A 27 -19.95 -4.21 -15.13
CA LEU A 27 -19.32 -3.55 -13.98
C LEU A 27 -18.60 -4.54 -13.06
N LEU A 28 -18.88 -5.84 -13.16
CA LEU A 28 -18.32 -6.88 -12.32
C LEU A 28 -16.79 -7.00 -12.48
N PRO A 29 -16.20 -6.99 -13.69
CA PRO A 29 -14.75 -6.93 -13.87
C PRO A 29 -14.16 -5.71 -13.17
N GLY A 30 -14.68 -4.48 -13.39
CA GLY A 30 -14.18 -3.29 -12.69
C GLY A 30 -14.40 -3.29 -11.16
N TYR A 31 -15.23 -4.20 -10.64
CA TYR A 31 -15.47 -4.42 -9.22
C TYR A 31 -14.63 -5.58 -8.64
N ILE A 32 -14.30 -6.60 -9.45
CA ILE A 32 -13.55 -7.81 -9.07
C ILE A 32 -12.06 -7.70 -9.40
N GLU A 33 -11.69 -7.08 -10.53
CA GLU A 33 -10.36 -6.54 -10.80
C GLU A 33 -10.13 -5.40 -9.82
N ARG A 34 -9.80 -5.84 -8.62
CA ARG A 34 -9.28 -5.07 -7.52
C ARG A 34 -8.25 -4.10 -8.10
N TRP A 35 -8.49 -2.81 -7.89
CA TRP A 35 -7.50 -1.73 -8.00
C TRP A 35 -6.44 -1.88 -6.89
N SER A 36 -5.98 -3.10 -6.64
CA SER A 36 -4.94 -3.42 -5.67
C SER A 36 -3.63 -3.40 -6.43
N ALA A 37 -2.84 -2.36 -6.22
CA ALA A 37 -1.45 -2.40 -6.65
C ALA A 37 -0.73 -3.53 -5.91
N GLU A 38 0.19 -4.22 -6.58
CA GLU A 38 0.94 -5.31 -5.96
C GLU A 38 1.93 -4.75 -4.95
N PRO A 39 1.97 -5.23 -3.69
CA PRO A 39 2.89 -4.68 -2.70
C PRO A 39 4.33 -4.68 -3.23
N PRO A 40 5.11 -3.62 -2.96
CA PRO A 40 6.46 -3.52 -3.49
C PRO A 40 7.35 -4.63 -2.92
N GLU A 41 8.17 -5.22 -3.80
CA GLU A 41 9.04 -6.36 -3.45
C GLU A 41 10.50 -5.94 -3.23
N ASP A 42 10.97 -4.85 -3.87
CA ASP A 42 12.37 -4.41 -3.76
C ASP A 42 12.63 -3.59 -2.50
N ALA A 43 12.84 -4.30 -1.40
CA ALA A 43 13.24 -3.72 -0.13
C ALA A 43 14.59 -2.96 -0.21
N GLU A 44 15.52 -3.43 -1.04
CA GLU A 44 16.85 -2.85 -1.11
C GLU A 44 16.82 -1.44 -1.67
N TYR A 45 16.00 -1.19 -2.69
CA TYR A 45 15.83 0.15 -3.26
C TYR A 45 15.45 1.19 -2.19
N TYR A 46 14.41 0.91 -1.39
CA TYR A 46 13.92 1.84 -0.38
C TYR A 46 14.92 2.02 0.77
N VAL A 47 15.53 0.93 1.22
CA VAL A 47 16.50 0.97 2.33
C VAL A 47 17.78 1.68 1.90
N ARG A 48 18.33 1.38 0.71
CA ARG A 48 19.49 2.10 0.16
C ARG A 48 19.20 3.59 0.06
N GLY A 49 18.04 3.97 -0.48
CA GLY A 49 17.62 5.36 -0.54
C GLY A 49 17.48 6.03 0.83
N ALA A 50 17.12 5.29 1.89
CA ALA A 50 17.11 5.80 3.26
C ALA A 50 18.53 6.01 3.81
N VAL A 51 19.43 5.04 3.58
CA VAL A 51 20.84 5.13 3.98
C VAL A 51 21.55 6.28 3.28
N ASP A 52 21.39 6.41 1.96
CA ASP A 52 22.04 7.44 1.14
C ASP A 52 21.60 8.85 1.55
N ARG A 53 20.32 9.02 1.89
CA ARG A 53 19.76 10.31 2.35
C ARG A 53 20.01 10.57 3.84
N LYS A 54 20.65 9.65 4.55
CA LYS A 54 20.84 9.71 6.01
C LYS A 54 19.51 9.98 6.70
N ALA A 55 18.53 9.12 6.42
CA ALA A 55 17.20 9.22 6.96
C ALA A 55 17.22 9.15 8.49
N ARG A 56 16.13 9.59 9.11
CA ARG A 56 15.91 9.34 10.53
C ARG A 56 15.27 7.98 10.68
N VAL A 57 15.87 7.12 11.50
CA VAL A 57 15.49 5.72 11.69
C VAL A 57 15.63 5.36 13.17
N PHE A 58 15.10 4.19 13.53
CA PHE A 58 15.34 3.61 14.83
C PHE A 58 16.64 2.82 14.82
N HIS A 59 17.47 3.03 15.84
CA HIS A 59 18.72 2.31 16.08
C HIS A 59 18.44 1.11 16.99
N ASP A 60 19.26 0.07 16.89
CA ASP A 60 19.20 -1.14 17.74
C ASP A 60 19.09 -0.87 19.25
N ASP A 61 19.66 0.24 19.73
CA ASP A 61 19.61 0.70 21.13
C ASP A 61 18.25 1.28 21.57
N GLY A 62 17.25 1.32 20.69
CA GLY A 62 15.93 1.89 20.99
C GLY A 62 15.77 3.36 20.60
N SER A 63 16.86 4.05 20.25
CA SER A 63 16.84 5.49 19.99
C SER A 63 16.32 5.81 18.59
N PHE A 64 15.70 6.99 18.45
CA PHE A 64 15.27 7.50 17.15
C PHE A 64 16.18 8.66 16.74
N GLY A 65 16.99 8.44 15.71
CA GLY A 65 18.09 9.33 15.36
C GLY A 65 18.28 9.43 13.85
N ARG A 66 19.14 10.36 13.43
CA ARG A 66 19.60 10.41 12.05
C ARG A 66 20.73 9.40 11.89
N MET A 67 20.76 8.66 10.79
CA MET A 67 21.89 7.76 10.51
C MET A 67 23.21 8.54 10.48
N PRO A 68 24.29 7.99 11.06
CA PRO A 68 25.63 8.57 10.97
C PRO A 68 26.10 8.76 9.52
N SER A 69 26.93 9.77 9.29
CA SER A 69 27.34 10.20 7.95
C SER A 69 28.19 9.18 7.20
N ASP A 70 28.94 8.37 7.94
CA ASP A 70 29.86 7.32 7.48
C ASP A 70 29.17 5.98 7.20
N VAL A 71 27.93 5.79 7.63
CA VAL A 71 27.20 4.54 7.41
C VAL A 71 27.01 4.24 5.93
N THR A 72 27.39 3.02 5.52
CA THR A 72 27.14 2.46 4.20
C THR A 72 26.08 1.36 4.28
N PHE A 73 25.34 1.14 3.19
CA PHE A 73 24.34 0.08 3.14
C PHE A 73 25.00 -1.30 3.25
N GLY A 74 24.51 -2.13 4.17
CA GLY A 74 24.91 -3.54 4.30
C GLY A 74 23.90 -4.46 3.64
N ARG A 75 22.82 -4.78 4.36
CA ARG A 75 21.76 -5.68 3.88
C ARG A 75 20.41 -5.40 4.54
N VAL A 76 19.33 -5.78 3.86
CA VAL A 76 18.00 -5.84 4.46
C VAL A 76 17.83 -7.17 5.18
N THR A 77 17.36 -7.15 6.43
CA THR A 77 17.12 -8.36 7.24
C THR A 77 15.65 -8.74 7.31
N SER A 78 14.74 -7.77 7.20
CA SER A 78 13.30 -8.01 7.09
C SER A 78 12.66 -6.88 6.29
N PHE A 79 11.68 -7.21 5.46
CA PHE A 79 10.81 -6.25 4.78
C PHE A 79 9.46 -6.90 4.55
N SER A 80 8.39 -6.24 4.97
CA SER A 80 7.03 -6.75 4.76
C SER A 80 6.05 -5.62 4.59
N CYS A 81 5.35 -5.59 3.46
CA CYS A 81 4.35 -4.60 3.15
C CYS A 81 2.95 -5.12 3.45
N GLU A 82 2.16 -4.33 4.17
CA GLU A 82 0.74 -4.60 4.34
C GLU A 82 -0.06 -3.31 4.10
N GLY A 83 -1.35 -3.46 3.80
CA GLY A 83 -2.24 -2.32 3.64
C GLY A 83 -2.25 -1.45 4.89
N SER A 84 -2.05 -0.14 4.71
CA SER A 84 -1.94 0.80 5.82
C SER A 84 -3.30 1.06 6.48
N ALA A 85 -3.38 0.95 7.82
CA ALA A 85 -4.54 1.38 8.58
C ALA A 85 -4.77 2.92 8.48
N ALA A 86 -3.73 3.69 8.16
CA ALA A 86 -3.87 5.12 7.88
C ALA A 86 -4.62 5.37 6.55
N ALA A 87 -4.49 4.48 5.56
CA ALA A 87 -5.20 4.57 4.29
C ALA A 87 -6.73 4.54 4.48
N GLN A 88 -7.20 3.67 5.37
CA GLN A 88 -8.63 3.56 5.68
C GLN A 88 -9.19 4.84 6.34
N ARG A 89 -8.38 5.52 7.15
CA ARG A 89 -8.78 6.77 7.81
C ARG A 89 -8.80 7.95 6.86
N GLU A 90 -7.78 8.08 6.02
CA GLU A 90 -7.61 9.24 5.13
C GLU A 90 -8.59 9.25 3.96
N TYR A 91 -8.95 8.07 3.46
CA TYR A 91 -9.78 7.93 2.26
C TYR A 91 -11.16 7.30 2.54
N GLY A 92 -11.46 6.92 3.80
CA GLY A 92 -12.74 6.37 4.25
C GLY A 92 -13.08 4.99 3.67
N TRP A 93 -14.36 4.63 3.58
CA TRP A 93 -14.82 3.35 3.01
C TRP A 93 -14.53 3.20 1.50
N ARG A 94 -14.36 4.32 0.78
CA ARG A 94 -13.83 4.35 -0.60
C ARG A 94 -12.31 4.18 -0.65
N GLY A 95 -11.66 4.51 0.46
CA GLY A 95 -10.24 4.42 0.77
C GLY A 95 -9.70 3.09 1.26
N ALA A 96 -10.60 2.17 1.58
CA ALA A 96 -10.26 0.77 1.86
C ALA A 96 -9.81 0.00 0.60
N ARG A 97 -9.72 0.69 -0.55
CA ARG A 97 -9.12 0.18 -1.79
C ARG A 97 -7.61 0.46 -1.73
N GLU A 98 -6.90 -0.47 -1.09
CA GLU A 98 -5.46 -0.78 -0.96
C GLU A 98 -4.46 -0.06 -1.91
N VAL A 99 -4.32 1.27 -1.82
CA VAL A 99 -3.32 2.06 -2.59
C VAL A 99 -2.26 2.66 -1.66
N MET A 100 -2.17 2.22 -0.39
CA MET A 100 -1.11 2.66 0.51
C MET A 100 -0.65 1.48 1.37
N PHE A 101 0.66 1.27 1.39
CA PHE A 101 1.31 0.20 2.10
C PHE A 101 2.17 0.77 3.21
N ASP A 102 2.06 0.21 4.41
CA ASP A 102 3.06 0.39 5.45
C ASP A 102 4.02 -0.80 5.38
N CYS A 103 5.28 -0.51 5.04
CA CYS A 103 6.34 -1.49 4.84
C CYS A 103 7.43 -1.34 5.92
N PRO A 104 7.23 -1.94 7.11
CA PRO A 104 8.29 -2.17 8.08
C PRO A 104 9.49 -2.87 7.48
N ALA A 105 10.66 -2.33 7.78
CA ALA A 105 11.95 -2.84 7.36
C ALA A 105 12.91 -2.87 8.54
N THR A 106 13.70 -3.94 8.64
CA THR A 106 14.93 -3.97 9.44
C THR A 106 16.10 -4.21 8.51
N PHE A 107 17.22 -3.57 8.80
CA PHE A 107 18.42 -3.63 7.96
C PHE A 107 19.68 -3.39 8.78
N GLU A 108 20.80 -3.83 8.23
CA GLU A 108 22.13 -3.66 8.80
C GLU A 108 22.98 -2.77 7.89
N ASP A 109 23.86 -1.96 8.48
CA ASP A 109 24.91 -1.28 7.73
C ASP A 109 26.08 -2.21 7.36
N GLY A 110 27.07 -1.69 6.65
CA GLY A 110 28.27 -2.42 6.25
C GLY A 110 29.14 -2.91 7.43
N GLU A 111 28.92 -2.40 8.64
CA GLU A 111 29.62 -2.80 9.87
C GLU A 111 28.79 -3.76 10.74
N GLY A 112 27.54 -4.02 10.35
CA GLY A 112 26.62 -4.91 11.06
C GLY A 112 25.77 -4.23 12.13
N ASN A 113 25.75 -2.89 12.22
CA ASN A 113 24.86 -2.20 13.15
C ASN A 113 23.42 -2.24 12.63
N GLY A 114 22.46 -2.50 13.52
CA GLY A 114 21.06 -2.70 13.19
C GLY A 114 20.24 -1.42 13.19
N TYR A 115 19.32 -1.31 12.21
CA TYR A 115 18.38 -0.21 12.10
C TYR A 115 16.98 -0.72 11.72
N ALA A 116 15.96 0.05 12.10
CA ALA A 116 14.57 -0.23 11.77
C ALA A 116 13.84 1.02 11.30
N TRP A 117 12.98 0.87 10.30
CA TRP A 117 12.13 1.96 9.81
C TRP A 117 10.85 1.43 9.17
N VAL A 118 9.87 2.33 8.94
CA VAL A 118 8.65 2.02 8.20
C VAL A 118 8.56 2.91 6.97
N PHE A 119 8.49 2.29 5.81
CA PHE A 119 8.25 2.99 4.55
C PHE A 119 6.76 3.01 4.27
N ARG A 120 6.15 4.19 4.26
CA ARG A 120 4.78 4.35 3.76
C ARG A 120 4.84 4.58 2.26
N LEU A 121 4.33 3.64 1.49
CA LEU A 121 4.43 3.62 0.04
C LEU A 121 3.06 3.76 -0.60
N ILE A 122 2.98 4.54 -1.68
CA ILE A 122 1.78 4.72 -2.49
C ILE A 122 2.14 4.45 -3.95
N PRO A 123 1.38 3.61 -4.68
CA PRO A 123 1.50 3.42 -6.11
C PRO A 123 1.41 4.75 -6.87
N GLU A 124 2.18 4.87 -7.93
CA GLU A 124 2.17 6.04 -8.78
C GLU A 124 1.17 5.85 -9.94
N ASP A 125 0.13 6.68 -9.96
CA ASP A 125 -0.99 6.53 -10.92
C ASP A 125 -0.67 7.08 -12.33
N ASP A 126 0.45 7.81 -12.51
CA ASP A 126 0.88 8.35 -13.81
C ASP A 126 2.36 8.01 -14.12
N PRO A 127 2.65 6.80 -14.64
CA PRO A 127 4.00 6.38 -14.99
C PRO A 127 4.60 7.16 -16.17
N ILE A 128 3.83 8.03 -16.84
CA ILE A 128 4.29 8.78 -18.02
C ILE A 128 4.82 10.16 -17.62
N ARG A 129 4.25 10.80 -16.60
CA ARG A 129 4.62 12.18 -16.22
C ARG A 129 5.65 12.26 -15.11
N GLU A 130 5.65 11.32 -14.17
CA GLU A 130 6.60 11.25 -13.07
C GLU A 130 6.89 9.76 -12.76
N PRO A 131 7.86 9.13 -13.43
CA PRO A 131 8.13 7.71 -13.17
C PRO A 131 9.05 7.54 -11.96
N SER A 132 8.52 7.07 -10.82
CA SER A 132 9.34 6.39 -9.82
C SER A 132 9.87 5.09 -10.42
N PRO A 133 11.17 4.78 -10.29
CA PRO A 133 11.76 3.55 -10.82
C PRO A 133 11.02 2.27 -10.39
N GLU A 134 10.51 2.26 -9.15
CA GLU A 134 9.79 1.12 -8.56
C GLU A 134 8.27 1.23 -8.70
N GLY A 135 7.75 2.32 -9.28
CA GLY A 135 6.31 2.58 -9.39
C GLY A 135 5.64 2.99 -8.06
N TYR A 136 6.43 3.24 -7.01
CA TYR A 136 5.94 3.72 -5.71
C TYR A 136 6.67 4.96 -5.24
N ARG A 137 5.94 5.85 -4.56
CA ARG A 137 6.50 7.00 -3.86
C ARG A 137 6.44 6.82 -2.35
N THR A 138 7.44 7.36 -1.64
CA THR A 138 7.46 7.36 -0.17
C THR A 138 6.70 8.56 0.40
N MET A 139 5.75 8.29 1.29
CA MET A 139 5.05 9.28 2.08
C MET A 139 5.60 9.37 3.51
N HIS A 140 5.35 10.52 4.13
CA HIS A 140 5.72 10.74 5.52
C HIS A 140 4.86 9.87 6.46
N ILE A 141 5.51 9.24 7.43
CA ILE A 141 4.90 8.59 8.60
C ILE A 141 5.51 9.20 9.87
N PRO A 142 4.70 9.60 10.87
CA PRO A 142 5.21 10.06 12.15
C PRO A 142 6.02 8.96 12.85
N ALA A 143 7.12 9.33 13.52
CA ALA A 143 7.98 8.35 14.20
C ALA A 143 7.25 7.56 15.30
N ALA A 144 6.28 8.17 15.98
CA ALA A 144 5.47 7.48 16.98
C ALA A 144 4.63 6.34 16.36
N ASP A 145 3.99 6.60 15.23
CA ASP A 145 3.19 5.59 14.50
C ASP A 145 4.10 4.49 13.93
N ALA A 146 5.25 4.87 13.36
CA ALA A 146 6.25 3.92 12.88
C ALA A 146 6.75 3.00 13.99
N ARG A 147 6.98 3.54 15.21
CA ARG A 147 7.38 2.75 16.37
C ARG A 147 6.32 1.71 16.73
N VAL A 148 5.06 2.10 16.77
CA VAL A 148 3.95 1.18 17.09
C VAL A 148 3.95 0.00 16.11
N LEU A 149 4.03 0.27 14.80
CA LEU A 149 4.04 -0.78 13.78
C LEU A 149 5.26 -1.72 13.91
N LEU A 150 6.43 -1.18 14.22
CA LEU A 150 7.65 -1.98 14.41
C LEU A 150 7.57 -2.87 15.66
N VAL A 151 7.03 -2.35 16.76
CA VAL A 151 6.86 -3.08 18.03
C VAL A 151 5.80 -4.17 17.90
N GLU A 152 4.65 -3.87 17.28
CA GLU A 152 3.57 -4.84 17.06
C GLU A 152 4.03 -6.05 16.23
N ARG A 153 4.98 -5.84 15.31
CA ARG A 153 5.58 -6.91 14.49
C ARG A 153 6.80 -7.57 15.12
N GLY A 154 7.21 -7.17 16.32
CA GLY A 154 8.40 -7.72 16.98
C GLY A 154 9.71 -7.43 16.24
N LEU A 155 9.72 -6.39 15.41
CA LEU A 155 10.90 -5.96 14.63
C LEU A 155 11.75 -4.96 15.41
N PHE A 156 11.21 -4.40 16.50
CA PHE A 156 11.87 -3.40 17.32
C PHE A 156 11.37 -3.46 18.78
N PRO A 157 12.25 -3.27 19.79
CA PRO A 157 11.88 -3.29 21.20
C PRO A 157 11.15 -2.01 21.73
#